data_AF-A0A1V6Q9X8-F1
#
_entry.id   AF-A0A1V6Q9X8-F1
#
_cell.length_a   1.000
_cell.length_b   1.000
_cell.length_c   1.000
_cell.angle_alpha   90.00
_cell.angle_beta   90.00
_cell.angle_gamma   90.00
#
_symmetry.space_group_name_H-M   'P 1'
#
loop_
_entity.id
_entity.type
_entity.pdbx_description
1 polymer ?
#
loop_
_entity_poly.entity_id
_entity_poly.type
_entity_poly.pdbx_seq_one_letter_code
_entity_poly.pdbx_strand_id
1 'polypeptide(L)'
;MPSLSKTLTALALLTQTLALTPTKPLNARASTCTPKAGGSSSVDDVPAITSAIASCGKGGTIVIPAGSTYYLNSVLDFAGCTGCDFQVEGLLKFSSSTSYWEGRTAMINIKNINGLKIRSLTGAGVIDGNGQNAWDLFASDSSYARPTLLYITGGSNIEISSLRQKNPPNVFNSVKGNTKRVTFSHLKMDATSKSDNEPKNTDGFDIGASTDVTISNVDVDNDDDCVAFKPGCDGVTVTDITCTGSHGLSVGSLGKGSSDTVKNIYVSGATMINSTKALGIKTYPSGGSHGLSTASNVTWSGVVVDGCDYAVQIQSCYGENSEYCEENPGNANLSGIVIEDVSGVTSGKYGAVTSNLNCGSGGTCDVKIGSYTVKPKSGSGKVLCANTPSDLGVTCTAGASG
;
A
#
# COMPACT_ATOMS: atom_id res chain seq x y z
N MET A 1 -43.82 -97.10 -16.50
CA MET A 1 -43.48 -96.05 -17.49
C MET A 1 -43.77 -94.69 -16.85
N PRO A 2 -42.94 -93.66 -17.01
CA PRO A 2 -41.60 -93.47 -16.46
C PRO A 2 -41.56 -92.53 -15.22
N SER A 3 -40.40 -92.54 -14.58
CA SER A 3 -39.88 -91.71 -13.48
C SER A 3 -39.95 -90.19 -13.75
N LEU A 4 -40.39 -89.42 -12.75
CA LEU A 4 -40.20 -87.96 -12.68
C LEU A 4 -39.41 -87.60 -11.41
N SER A 5 -38.08 -87.55 -11.54
CA SER A 5 -37.20 -86.94 -10.55
C SER A 5 -37.15 -85.43 -10.79
N LYS A 6 -37.64 -84.64 -9.83
CA LYS A 6 -37.53 -83.17 -9.85
C LYS A 6 -36.25 -82.75 -9.15
N THR A 7 -35.29 -82.23 -9.92
CA THR A 7 -34.07 -81.60 -9.42
C THR A 7 -34.41 -80.21 -8.89
N LEU A 8 -34.14 -79.93 -7.61
CA LEU A 8 -34.28 -78.61 -7.00
C LEU A 8 -32.93 -77.89 -7.10
N THR A 9 -32.82 -76.87 -7.94
CA THR A 9 -31.63 -76.02 -8.06
C THR A 9 -31.66 -74.97 -6.94
N ALA A 10 -30.74 -75.05 -5.99
CA ALA A 10 -30.57 -74.03 -4.95
C ALA A 10 -29.85 -72.80 -5.52
N LEU A 11 -30.54 -71.66 -5.55
CA LEU A 11 -29.98 -70.37 -5.94
C LEU A 11 -29.33 -69.72 -4.72
N ALA A 12 -28.00 -69.69 -4.67
CA ALA A 12 -27.25 -69.00 -3.62
C ALA A 12 -27.32 -67.48 -3.84
N LEU A 13 -28.01 -66.75 -2.96
CA LEU A 13 -27.93 -65.29 -2.90
C LEU A 13 -26.59 -64.87 -2.29
N LEU A 14 -25.69 -64.28 -3.09
CA LEU A 14 -24.56 -63.52 -2.58
C LEU A 14 -25.08 -62.20 -2.00
N THR A 15 -25.04 -62.06 -0.67
CA THR A 15 -25.17 -60.77 0.01
C THR A 15 -23.87 -59.99 -0.16
N GLN A 16 -23.84 -59.02 -1.08
CA GLN A 16 -22.78 -58.00 -1.12
C GLN A 16 -22.94 -57.06 0.08
N THR A 17 -22.05 -57.17 1.05
CA THR A 17 -21.86 -56.14 2.06
C THR A 17 -21.22 -54.92 1.39
N LEU A 18 -22.00 -53.86 1.18
CA LEU A 18 -21.44 -52.55 0.86
C LEU A 18 -20.59 -52.10 2.06
N ALA A 19 -19.27 -52.18 1.92
CA ALA A 19 -18.37 -51.51 2.83
C ALA A 19 -18.54 -50.00 2.66
N LEU A 20 -19.12 -49.35 3.67
CA LEU A 20 -19.11 -47.89 3.78
C LEU A 20 -17.65 -47.42 3.74
N THR A 21 -17.33 -46.58 2.77
CA THR A 21 -16.04 -45.90 2.70
C THR A 21 -15.85 -45.11 4.00
N PRO A 22 -14.63 -45.10 4.57
CA PRO A 22 -14.37 -44.29 5.75
C PRO A 22 -14.71 -42.83 5.42
N THR A 23 -15.64 -42.27 6.19
CA THR A 23 -15.96 -40.85 6.15
C THR A 23 -14.66 -40.07 6.21
N LYS A 24 -14.41 -39.19 5.24
CA LYS A 24 -13.35 -38.18 5.33
C LYS A 24 -13.43 -37.58 6.74
N PRO A 25 -12.32 -37.50 7.50
CA PRO A 25 -12.37 -36.86 8.80
C PRO A 25 -12.98 -35.47 8.58
N LEU A 26 -14.07 -35.18 9.29
CA LEU A 26 -14.57 -33.81 9.44
C LEU A 26 -13.34 -32.96 9.74
N ASN A 27 -13.02 -32.00 8.86
CA ASN A 27 -11.94 -31.06 9.09
C ASN A 27 -12.06 -30.58 10.54
N ALA A 28 -11.06 -30.85 11.36
CA ALA A 28 -11.02 -30.35 12.72
C ALA A 28 -11.35 -28.85 12.65
N ARG A 29 -12.35 -28.39 13.42
CA ARG A 29 -12.72 -26.97 13.46
C ARG A 29 -11.42 -26.17 13.64
N ALA A 30 -11.19 -25.21 12.74
CA ALA A 30 -10.06 -24.31 12.83
C ALA A 30 -10.00 -23.72 14.26
N SER A 31 -8.84 -23.83 14.92
CA SER A 31 -8.70 -23.40 16.31
C SER A 31 -8.84 -21.88 16.42
N THR A 32 -9.50 -21.40 17.46
CA THR A 32 -9.65 -19.96 17.74
C THR A 32 -8.96 -19.62 19.05
N CYS A 33 -8.10 -18.61 19.03
CA CYS A 33 -7.36 -18.12 20.19
C CYS A 33 -7.71 -16.66 20.47
N THR A 34 -7.94 -16.32 21.74
CA THR A 34 -8.03 -14.92 22.20
C THR A 34 -6.85 -14.67 23.14
N PRO A 35 -5.87 -13.83 22.74
CA PRO A 35 -4.74 -13.50 23.60
C PRO A 35 -5.22 -12.88 24.92
N LYS A 36 -4.56 -13.16 26.05
CA LYS A 36 -4.88 -12.51 27.31
C LYS A 36 -4.36 -11.06 27.29
N ALA A 37 -5.23 -10.07 27.44
CA ALA A 37 -4.82 -8.67 27.61
C ALA A 37 -4.27 -8.43 29.02
N GLY A 38 -3.18 -7.68 29.11
CA GLY A 38 -2.54 -7.28 30.37
C GLY A 38 -3.27 -6.14 31.09
N GLY A 39 -4.07 -5.35 30.36
CA GLY A 39 -4.95 -4.32 30.93
C GLY A 39 -4.27 -3.03 31.40
N SER A 40 -2.97 -2.85 31.12
CA SER A 40 -2.20 -1.64 31.46
C SER A 40 -1.16 -1.35 30.40
N SER A 41 -0.90 -0.08 30.10
CA SER A 41 0.15 0.35 29.16
C SER A 41 1.57 0.00 29.60
N SER A 42 1.77 -0.32 30.88
CA SER A 42 3.06 -0.79 31.40
C SER A 42 3.32 -2.28 31.14
N VAL A 43 2.34 -3.02 30.65
CA VAL A 43 2.45 -4.47 30.34
C VAL A 43 2.47 -4.64 28.83
N ASP A 44 3.49 -5.35 28.32
CA ASP A 44 3.55 -5.67 26.90
C ASP A 44 2.69 -6.88 26.57
N ASP A 45 1.72 -6.71 25.69
CA ASP A 45 0.80 -7.76 25.26
C ASP A 45 1.30 -8.55 24.04
N VAL A 46 2.38 -8.11 23.38
CA VAL A 46 2.98 -8.82 22.22
C VAL A 46 3.27 -10.29 22.53
N PRO A 47 3.84 -10.69 23.69
CA PRO A 47 4.06 -12.10 24.02
C PRO A 47 2.77 -12.93 24.06
N ALA A 48 1.66 -12.36 24.55
CA ALA A 48 0.38 -13.05 24.58
C ALA A 48 -0.19 -13.22 23.16
N ILE A 49 -0.06 -12.20 22.31
CA ILE A 49 -0.53 -12.23 20.92
C ILE A 49 0.28 -13.24 20.11
N THR A 50 1.61 -13.20 20.19
CA THR A 50 2.50 -14.13 19.47
C THR A 50 2.33 -15.57 19.94
N SER A 51 2.05 -15.80 21.24
CA SER A 51 1.68 -17.13 21.74
C SER A 51 0.37 -17.65 21.14
N ALA A 52 -0.64 -16.79 21.00
CA ALA A 52 -1.88 -17.14 20.31
C ALA A 52 -1.66 -17.44 18.82
N ILE A 53 -0.79 -16.68 18.14
CA ILE A 53 -0.38 -16.98 16.75
C ILE A 53 0.35 -18.33 16.67
N ALA A 54 1.25 -18.64 17.60
CA ALA A 54 1.92 -19.94 17.61
C ALA A 54 0.93 -21.12 17.81
N SER A 55 -0.13 -20.90 18.59
CA SER A 55 -1.15 -21.92 18.90
C SER A 55 -2.21 -22.08 17.80
N CYS A 56 -2.73 -20.98 17.27
CA CYS A 56 -3.85 -20.96 16.32
C CYS A 56 -3.47 -20.47 14.91
N GLY A 57 -2.22 -20.09 14.65
CA GLY A 57 -1.80 -19.49 13.38
C GLY A 57 -1.72 -20.45 12.19
N LYS A 58 -1.94 -21.75 12.37
CA LYS A 58 -1.94 -22.73 11.28
C LYS A 58 -3.37 -22.98 10.79
N GLY A 59 -3.87 -22.06 9.96
CA GLY A 59 -5.25 -22.12 9.42
C GLY A 59 -6.34 -21.72 10.41
N GLY A 60 -5.99 -21.33 11.63
CA GLY A 60 -6.93 -20.90 12.67
C GLY A 60 -7.10 -19.39 12.75
N THR A 61 -7.81 -18.97 13.79
CA THR A 61 -8.23 -17.59 14.02
C THR A 61 -7.64 -17.06 15.32
N ILE A 62 -7.15 -15.83 15.30
CA ILE A 62 -6.74 -15.08 16.49
C ILE A 62 -7.68 -13.88 16.60
N VAL A 63 -8.32 -13.68 17.75
CA VAL A 63 -9.33 -12.64 17.95
C VAL A 63 -8.85 -11.65 19.02
N ILE A 64 -8.79 -10.37 18.63
CA ILE A 64 -8.66 -9.21 19.51
C ILE A 64 -10.07 -8.65 19.72
N PRO A 65 -10.72 -8.92 20.87
CA PRO A 65 -12.16 -8.70 21.03
C PRO A 65 -12.58 -7.22 20.99
N ALA A 66 -13.83 -6.96 20.61
CA ALA A 66 -14.41 -5.62 20.70
C ALA A 66 -14.38 -5.10 22.14
N GLY A 67 -14.13 -3.80 22.31
CA GLY A 67 -14.03 -3.16 23.63
C GLY A 67 -12.74 -3.48 24.41
N SER A 68 -11.83 -4.29 23.85
CA SER A 68 -10.52 -4.54 24.44
C SER A 68 -9.48 -3.52 23.99
N THR A 69 -8.45 -3.32 24.82
CA THR A 69 -7.22 -2.61 24.44
C THR A 69 -6.05 -3.51 24.76
N TYR A 70 -5.19 -3.71 23.78
CA TYR A 70 -3.91 -4.39 23.93
C TYR A 70 -2.79 -3.36 23.75
N TYR A 71 -1.79 -3.40 24.62
CA TYR A 71 -0.66 -2.50 24.61
C TYR A 71 0.57 -3.20 24.03
N LEU A 72 1.04 -2.72 22.88
CA LEU A 72 2.14 -3.31 22.13
C LEU A 72 3.40 -2.49 22.39
N ASN A 73 4.21 -2.96 23.34
CA ASN A 73 5.44 -2.27 23.74
C ASN A 73 6.68 -2.81 23.03
N SER A 74 6.48 -3.74 22.08
CA SER A 74 7.52 -4.29 21.22
C SER A 74 6.99 -4.60 19.80
N VAL A 75 7.87 -5.04 18.90
CA VAL A 75 7.51 -5.46 17.53
C VAL A 75 6.54 -6.64 17.58
N LEU A 76 5.38 -6.53 16.92
CA LEU A 76 4.47 -7.65 16.70
C LEU A 76 4.88 -8.42 15.44
N ASP A 77 5.47 -9.61 15.63
CA ASP A 77 5.88 -10.49 14.54
C ASP A 77 4.83 -11.58 14.28
N PHE A 78 4.52 -11.82 13.00
CA PHE A 78 3.54 -12.83 12.57
C PHE A 78 4.15 -14.22 12.32
N ALA A 79 5.39 -14.47 12.76
CA ALA A 79 6.01 -15.80 12.71
C ALA A 79 5.08 -16.87 13.30
N GLY A 80 4.95 -17.98 12.57
CA GLY A 80 4.03 -19.07 12.91
C GLY A 80 2.65 -18.97 12.25
N CYS A 81 2.30 -17.83 11.63
CA CYS A 81 1.12 -17.74 10.78
C CYS A 81 1.33 -18.46 9.43
N THR A 82 0.41 -19.38 9.12
CA THR A 82 0.25 -20.01 7.81
C THR A 82 -1.25 -20.16 7.55
N GLY A 83 -1.79 -19.31 6.69
CA GLY A 83 -3.23 -19.24 6.43
C GLY A 83 -4.06 -18.75 7.62
N CYS A 84 -3.49 -17.96 8.53
CA CYS A 84 -4.22 -17.50 9.72
C CYS A 84 -5.17 -16.32 9.44
N ASP A 85 -6.19 -16.20 10.28
CA ASP A 85 -7.14 -15.09 10.30
C ASP A 85 -7.01 -14.30 11.61
N PHE A 86 -6.41 -13.12 11.55
CA PHE A 86 -6.18 -12.23 12.67
C PHE A 86 -7.25 -11.14 12.70
N GLN A 87 -8.25 -11.33 13.56
CA GLN A 87 -9.42 -10.49 13.68
C GLN A 87 -9.20 -9.41 14.74
N VAL A 88 -9.20 -8.15 14.31
CA VAL A 88 -9.02 -6.97 15.16
C VAL A 88 -10.35 -6.27 15.31
N GLU A 89 -11.01 -6.43 16.46
CA GLU A 89 -12.25 -5.72 16.78
C GLU A 89 -12.05 -4.70 17.92
N GLY A 90 -10.95 -4.82 18.65
CA GLY A 90 -10.52 -3.88 19.69
C GLY A 90 -9.45 -2.90 19.22
N LEU A 91 -8.71 -2.36 20.18
CA LEU A 91 -7.60 -1.44 19.95
C LEU A 91 -6.25 -2.15 20.17
N LEU A 92 -5.39 -2.15 19.16
CA LEU A 92 -3.96 -2.41 19.30
C LEU A 92 -3.23 -1.07 19.42
N LYS A 93 -2.73 -0.74 20.60
CA LYS A 93 -2.05 0.54 20.85
C LYS A 93 -0.57 0.32 21.08
N PHE A 94 0.25 0.83 20.17
CA PHE A 94 1.70 0.75 20.32
C PHE A 94 2.22 1.77 21.35
N SER A 95 3.34 1.43 21.99
CA SER A 95 4.09 2.39 22.82
C SER A 95 4.67 3.51 21.95
N SER A 96 4.73 4.72 22.50
CA SER A 96 5.41 5.87 21.86
C SER A 96 6.88 5.99 22.29
N SER A 97 7.50 4.88 22.71
CA SER A 97 8.88 4.85 23.20
C SER A 97 9.86 5.08 22.05
N THR A 98 10.29 6.33 21.86
CA THR A 98 11.18 6.71 20.76
C THR A 98 12.53 6.00 20.85
N SER A 99 13.05 5.77 22.06
CA SER A 99 14.29 5.04 22.30
C SER A 99 14.18 3.55 21.95
N TYR A 100 13.01 2.93 22.14
CA TYR A 100 12.81 1.55 21.70
C TYR A 100 12.71 1.46 20.17
N TRP A 101 11.98 2.39 19.55
CA TRP A 101 11.68 2.35 18.12
C TRP A 101 12.80 2.86 17.22
N GLU A 102 13.81 3.56 17.77
CA GLU A 102 14.93 4.08 16.99
C GLU A 102 15.62 2.99 16.16
N GLY A 103 15.72 3.23 14.86
CA GLY A 103 16.37 2.34 13.90
C GLY A 103 15.63 1.03 13.62
N ARG A 104 14.45 0.80 14.19
CA ARG A 104 13.64 -0.40 13.91
C ARG A 104 12.93 -0.27 12.57
N THR A 105 12.84 -1.37 11.84
CA THR A 105 12.18 -1.39 10.53
C THR A 105 10.66 -1.33 10.63
N ALA A 106 10.06 -2.01 11.61
CA ALA A 106 8.63 -2.30 11.62
C ALA A 106 8.05 -2.30 13.03
N MET A 107 6.78 -1.89 13.17
CA MET A 107 5.97 -2.12 14.37
C MET A 107 5.23 -3.46 14.27
N ILE A 108 4.58 -3.72 13.13
CA ILE A 108 4.03 -5.01 12.74
C ILE A 108 4.89 -5.59 11.61
N ASN A 109 5.52 -6.73 11.86
CA ASN A 109 6.40 -7.40 10.92
C ASN A 109 5.74 -8.65 10.32
N ILE A 110 5.51 -8.64 9.01
CA ILE A 110 4.99 -9.77 8.23
C ILE A 110 6.09 -10.22 7.28
N LYS A 111 6.89 -11.20 7.72
CA LYS A 111 8.03 -11.70 6.96
C LYS A 111 7.79 -13.12 6.48
N ASN A 112 7.82 -13.32 5.16
CA ASN A 112 7.70 -14.63 4.51
C ASN A 112 6.42 -15.42 4.89
N ILE A 113 5.30 -14.73 5.11
CA ILE A 113 4.03 -15.35 5.48
C ILE A 113 3.22 -15.73 4.23
N ASN A 114 2.69 -16.96 4.22
CA ASN A 114 1.81 -17.45 3.14
C ASN A 114 0.40 -17.64 3.69
N GLY A 115 -0.54 -16.82 3.23
CA GLY A 115 -1.90 -16.79 3.76
C GLY A 115 -1.95 -16.06 5.09
N LEU A 116 -2.45 -14.83 5.08
CA LEU A 116 -2.71 -14.05 6.27
C LEU A 116 -3.89 -13.12 5.99
N LYS A 117 -4.83 -13.02 6.93
CA LYS A 117 -5.82 -11.95 6.97
C LYS A 117 -5.62 -11.15 8.25
N ILE A 118 -5.44 -9.84 8.15
CA ILE A 118 -5.54 -8.91 9.28
C ILE A 118 -6.76 -8.04 9.01
N ARG A 119 -7.85 -8.26 9.75
CA ARG A 119 -9.12 -7.61 9.40
C ARG A 119 -9.96 -7.28 10.60
N SER A 120 -10.83 -6.29 10.48
CA SER A 120 -11.95 -6.11 11.41
C SER A 120 -13.23 -6.59 10.73
N LEU A 121 -13.93 -7.53 11.33
CA LEU A 121 -15.22 -7.99 10.84
C LEU A 121 -16.35 -7.00 11.17
N THR A 122 -16.15 -6.18 12.20
CA THR A 122 -17.14 -5.21 12.67
C THR A 122 -16.91 -3.80 12.11
N GLY A 123 -15.72 -3.52 11.56
CA GLY A 123 -15.29 -2.18 11.19
C GLY A 123 -14.77 -1.34 12.37
N ALA A 124 -14.78 -1.88 13.60
CA ALA A 124 -14.40 -1.15 14.80
C ALA A 124 -12.92 -1.29 15.18
N GLY A 125 -12.20 -2.21 14.54
CA GLY A 125 -10.79 -2.47 14.82
C GLY A 125 -9.89 -1.27 14.56
N VAL A 126 -8.99 -0.98 15.51
CA VAL A 126 -8.02 0.11 15.38
C VAL A 126 -6.61 -0.39 15.69
N ILE A 127 -5.66 -0.01 14.83
CA ILE A 127 -4.23 -0.11 15.07
C ILE A 127 -3.69 1.31 15.24
N ASP A 128 -3.32 1.70 16.47
CA ASP A 128 -2.80 3.02 16.80
C ASP A 128 -1.27 2.94 16.98
N GLY A 129 -0.53 3.48 16.01
CA GLY A 129 0.93 3.56 16.01
C GLY A 129 1.50 4.56 17.03
N ASN A 130 0.66 5.42 17.60
CA ASN A 130 1.01 6.36 18.66
C ASN A 130 2.20 7.27 18.30
N GLY A 131 2.21 7.78 17.05
CA GLY A 131 3.33 8.42 16.40
C GLY A 131 3.71 9.84 16.85
N GLN A 132 2.93 10.51 17.70
CA GLN A 132 3.16 11.92 18.07
C GLN A 132 4.60 12.19 18.54
N ASN A 133 5.11 11.39 19.48
CA ASN A 133 6.47 11.56 20.00
C ASN A 133 7.53 11.37 18.92
N ALA A 134 7.26 10.51 17.93
CA ALA A 134 8.18 10.27 16.82
C ALA A 134 8.20 11.46 15.84
N TRP A 135 7.04 12.07 15.57
CA TRP A 135 6.94 13.26 14.74
C TRP A 135 7.65 14.46 15.39
N ASP A 136 7.39 14.70 16.68
CA ASP A 136 8.03 15.80 17.41
C ASP A 136 9.56 15.60 17.50
N LEU A 137 10.02 14.37 17.71
CA LEU A 137 11.45 14.07 17.75
C LEU A 137 12.09 14.26 16.36
N PHE A 138 11.48 13.74 15.30
CA PHE A 138 12.00 13.90 13.93
C PHE A 138 12.04 15.37 13.48
N ALA A 139 11.08 16.19 13.90
CA ALA A 139 11.10 17.62 13.64
C ALA A 139 12.30 18.32 14.30
N SER A 140 12.75 17.84 15.46
CA SER A 140 13.94 18.37 16.15
C SER A 140 15.27 17.72 15.71
N ASP A 141 15.21 16.48 15.21
CA ASP A 141 16.35 15.67 14.80
C ASP A 141 15.94 14.77 13.62
N SER A 142 16.22 15.22 12.40
CA SER A 142 15.89 14.49 11.17
C SER A 142 16.69 13.21 10.98
N SER A 143 17.66 12.90 11.86
CA SER A 143 18.37 11.61 11.84
C SER A 143 17.59 10.48 12.51
N TYR A 144 16.56 10.81 13.30
CA TYR A 144 15.71 9.85 14.01
C TYR A 144 15.03 8.87 13.04
N ALA A 145 15.40 7.60 13.12
CA ALA A 145 14.96 6.56 12.19
C ALA A 145 13.72 5.84 12.72
N ARG A 146 12.57 6.15 12.11
CA ARG A 146 11.23 5.73 12.56
C ARG A 146 10.75 4.45 11.85
N PRO A 147 10.09 3.51 12.55
CA PRO A 147 9.59 2.27 11.95
C PRO A 147 8.35 2.49 11.08
N THR A 148 8.17 1.64 10.06
CA THR A 148 6.87 1.50 9.37
C THR A 148 5.86 0.84 10.30
N LEU A 149 4.59 1.26 10.27
CA LEU A 149 3.54 0.64 11.09
C LEU A 149 3.29 -0.82 10.69
N LEU A 150 3.00 -1.08 9.41
CA LEU A 150 2.81 -2.41 8.84
C LEU A 150 3.83 -2.70 7.74
N TYR A 151 4.74 -3.62 8.00
CA TYR A 151 5.83 -3.94 7.07
C TYR A 151 5.73 -5.38 6.57
N ILE A 152 5.47 -5.53 5.27
CA ILE A 152 5.33 -6.82 4.59
C ILE A 152 6.56 -7.06 3.72
N THR A 153 7.26 -8.17 3.97
CA THR A 153 8.44 -8.56 3.19
C THR A 153 8.43 -10.05 2.83
N GLY A 154 8.38 -10.35 1.55
CA GLY A 154 8.22 -11.72 1.04
C GLY A 154 6.85 -12.32 1.36
N GLY A 155 6.67 -13.60 1.02
CA GLY A 155 5.40 -14.30 1.25
C GLY A 155 4.33 -14.04 0.18
N SER A 156 3.11 -14.53 0.43
CA SER A 156 2.01 -14.37 -0.52
C SER A 156 0.61 -14.53 0.09
N ASN A 157 -0.42 -14.05 -0.60
CA ASN A 157 -1.84 -14.13 -0.18
C ASN A 157 -2.08 -13.45 1.16
N ILE A 158 -1.84 -12.15 1.20
CA ILE A 158 -1.97 -11.35 2.41
C ILE A 158 -3.11 -10.36 2.20
N GLU A 159 -4.09 -10.35 3.11
CA GLU A 159 -5.24 -9.45 3.09
C GLU A 159 -5.23 -8.58 4.35
N ILE A 160 -5.42 -7.27 4.18
CA ILE A 160 -5.58 -6.31 5.25
C ILE A 160 -6.85 -5.53 4.99
N SER A 161 -7.86 -5.66 5.85
CA SER A 161 -9.19 -5.14 5.50
C SER A 161 -10.03 -4.56 6.65
N SER A 162 -10.87 -3.59 6.32
CA SER A 162 -11.97 -3.08 7.14
C SER A 162 -11.59 -2.49 8.51
N LEU A 163 -10.33 -2.10 8.71
CA LEU A 163 -9.83 -1.55 9.98
C LEU A 163 -9.30 -0.14 9.83
N ARG A 164 -9.14 0.55 10.96
CA ARG A 164 -8.49 1.85 11.02
C ARG A 164 -7.01 1.70 11.39
N GLN A 165 -6.13 2.31 10.61
CA GLN A 165 -4.74 2.56 10.99
C GLN A 165 -4.63 4.03 11.40
N LYS A 166 -4.03 4.28 12.57
CA LYS A 166 -4.02 5.60 13.18
C LYS A 166 -2.61 5.98 13.62
N ASN A 167 -2.22 7.21 13.32
CA ASN A 167 -1.03 7.88 13.81
C ASN A 167 0.23 7.00 13.77
N PRO A 168 0.65 6.50 12.60
CA PRO A 168 1.91 5.79 12.48
C PRO A 168 3.08 6.77 12.74
N PRO A 169 4.21 6.32 13.31
CA PRO A 169 5.38 7.18 13.49
C PRO A 169 6.03 7.58 12.15
N ASN A 170 5.83 6.80 11.08
CA ASN A 170 6.37 6.98 9.73
C ASN A 170 5.34 6.40 8.73
N VAL A 171 5.79 5.80 7.62
CA VAL A 171 4.98 5.04 6.66
C VAL A 171 3.93 4.12 7.32
N PHE A 172 2.70 4.14 6.82
CA PHE A 172 1.62 3.23 7.25
C PHE A 172 1.88 1.80 6.80
N ASN A 173 1.99 1.57 5.48
CA ASN A 173 2.10 0.25 4.89
C ASN A 173 3.29 0.18 3.92
N SER A 174 4.14 -0.83 4.06
CA SER A 174 5.21 -1.14 3.10
C SER A 174 5.08 -2.57 2.60
N VAL A 175 5.21 -2.78 1.29
CA VAL A 175 5.25 -4.10 0.64
C VAL A 175 6.52 -4.24 -0.19
N LYS A 176 7.35 -5.25 0.09
CA LYS A 176 8.60 -5.50 -0.66
C LYS A 176 9.08 -6.95 -0.55
N GLY A 177 10.30 -7.23 -1.01
CA GLY A 177 10.91 -8.56 -0.84
C GLY A 177 10.29 -9.63 -1.74
N ASN A 178 9.82 -9.23 -2.92
CA ASN A 178 9.15 -10.09 -3.91
C ASN A 178 7.85 -10.73 -3.37
N THR A 179 7.12 -10.01 -2.52
CA THR A 179 5.79 -10.43 -2.04
C THR A 179 4.80 -10.54 -3.20
N LYS A 180 3.86 -11.49 -3.14
CA LYS A 180 2.85 -11.71 -4.19
C LYS A 180 1.44 -11.69 -3.65
N ARG A 181 0.48 -11.12 -4.41
CA ARG A 181 -0.95 -11.18 -4.08
C ARG A 181 -1.25 -10.60 -2.71
N VAL A 182 -1.13 -9.27 -2.60
CA VAL A 182 -1.50 -8.51 -1.41
C VAL A 182 -2.75 -7.69 -1.69
N THR A 183 -3.69 -7.69 -0.76
CA THR A 183 -4.93 -6.91 -0.87
C THR A 183 -5.09 -6.03 0.36
N PHE A 184 -5.27 -4.74 0.14
CA PHE A 184 -5.71 -3.77 1.12
C PHE A 184 -7.11 -3.31 0.75
N SER A 185 -8.08 -3.38 1.65
CA SER A 185 -9.45 -2.94 1.35
C SER A 185 -10.21 -2.33 2.52
N HIS A 186 -11.06 -1.34 2.25
CA HIS A 186 -11.91 -0.72 3.28
C HIS A 186 -11.12 -0.18 4.49
N LEU A 187 -9.94 0.38 4.23
CA LEU A 187 -9.09 0.94 5.28
C LEU A 187 -9.41 2.41 5.49
N LYS A 188 -9.41 2.82 6.76
CA LYS A 188 -9.31 4.22 7.15
C LYS A 188 -7.93 4.49 7.73
N MET A 189 -7.22 5.44 7.17
CA MET A 189 -5.84 5.75 7.55
C MET A 189 -5.75 7.24 7.87
N ASP A 190 -5.39 7.57 9.11
CA ASP A 190 -5.26 8.98 9.51
C ASP A 190 -4.03 9.22 10.41
N ALA A 191 -3.29 10.26 10.09
CA ALA A 191 -2.18 10.78 10.87
C ALA A 191 -2.45 12.24 11.21
N THR A 192 -2.90 12.49 12.44
CA THR A 192 -3.23 13.85 12.90
C THR A 192 -2.31 14.25 14.04
N SER A 193 -1.46 15.24 13.80
CA SER A 193 -0.62 15.84 14.84
C SER A 193 -1.46 16.64 15.84
N LYS A 194 -0.99 16.65 17.09
CA LYS A 194 -1.50 17.45 18.20
C LYS A 194 -0.61 18.65 18.52
N SER A 195 0.44 18.85 17.74
CA SER A 195 1.39 19.96 17.81
C SER A 195 1.48 20.65 16.45
N ASP A 196 2.30 21.69 16.35
CA ASP A 196 2.61 22.35 15.07
C ASP A 196 3.57 21.51 14.19
N ASN A 197 4.08 20.38 14.69
CA ASN A 197 4.94 19.49 13.92
C ASN A 197 4.08 18.56 13.07
N GLU A 198 4.26 18.63 11.75
CA GLU A 198 3.55 17.79 10.79
C GLU A 198 3.93 16.30 10.94
N PRO A 199 3.02 15.35 10.63
CA PRO A 199 3.30 13.92 10.68
C PRO A 199 4.13 13.49 9.46
N LYS A 200 5.37 13.99 9.37
CA LYS A 200 6.25 13.84 8.21
C LYS A 200 6.44 12.38 7.80
N ASN A 201 6.46 12.11 6.49
CA ASN A 201 6.73 10.79 5.91
C ASN A 201 5.71 9.71 6.32
N THR A 202 4.47 10.12 6.56
CA THR A 202 3.38 9.19 6.82
C THR A 202 2.79 8.63 5.52
N ASP A 203 3.62 8.15 4.60
CA ASP A 203 3.21 7.56 3.32
C ASP A 203 2.13 6.49 3.56
N GLY A 204 1.03 6.53 2.80
CA GLY A 204 -0.06 5.57 2.97
C GLY A 204 0.37 4.16 2.56
N PHE A 205 0.92 4.04 1.36
CA PHE A 205 1.37 2.77 0.81
C PHE A 205 2.69 2.91 0.04
N ASP A 206 3.75 2.33 0.57
CA ASP A 206 5.02 2.12 -0.13
C ASP A 206 5.03 0.74 -0.78
N ILE A 207 4.76 0.69 -2.09
CA ILE A 207 4.70 -0.56 -2.85
C ILE A 207 5.99 -0.73 -3.64
N GLY A 208 6.94 -1.49 -3.11
CA GLY A 208 8.20 -1.86 -3.77
C GLY A 208 8.14 -3.24 -4.42
N ALA A 209 9.29 -3.92 -4.48
CA ALA A 209 9.46 -5.25 -5.07
C ALA A 209 8.36 -6.25 -4.69
N SER A 210 7.35 -6.39 -5.56
CA SER A 210 6.14 -7.17 -5.34
C SER A 210 5.37 -7.41 -6.64
N THR A 211 4.47 -8.39 -6.65
CA THR A 211 3.59 -8.70 -7.78
C THR A 211 2.14 -8.85 -7.34
N ASP A 212 1.20 -8.29 -8.11
CA ASP A 212 -0.26 -8.36 -7.85
C ASP A 212 -0.64 -7.75 -6.49
N VAL A 213 -0.50 -6.43 -6.35
CA VAL A 213 -1.00 -5.68 -5.19
C VAL A 213 -2.31 -4.98 -5.55
N THR A 214 -3.33 -5.13 -4.72
CA THR A 214 -4.61 -4.44 -4.87
C THR A 214 -4.87 -3.54 -3.67
N ILE A 215 -5.24 -2.29 -3.91
CA ILE A 215 -5.68 -1.32 -2.91
C ILE A 215 -7.06 -0.86 -3.34
N SER A 216 -8.09 -1.02 -2.50
CA SER A 216 -9.44 -0.61 -2.87
C SER A 216 -10.28 -0.04 -1.73
N ASN A 217 -11.10 0.97 -2.01
CA ASN A 217 -12.00 1.58 -1.02
C ASN A 217 -11.23 2.06 0.22
N VAL A 218 -10.22 2.91 0.03
CA VAL A 218 -9.35 3.38 1.13
C VAL A 218 -9.45 4.89 1.27
N ASP A 219 -9.45 5.37 2.51
CA ASP A 219 -9.34 6.78 2.89
C ASP A 219 -8.00 7.02 3.59
N VAL A 220 -7.19 7.94 3.07
CA VAL A 220 -5.87 8.31 3.60
C VAL A 220 -5.83 9.81 3.92
N ASP A 221 -5.56 10.14 5.17
CA ASP A 221 -5.29 11.50 5.65
C ASP A 221 -3.88 11.53 6.26
N ASN A 222 -2.93 12.16 5.55
CA ASN A 222 -1.51 12.09 5.87
C ASN A 222 -0.71 13.33 5.40
N ASP A 223 0.62 13.29 5.54
CA ASP A 223 1.55 14.37 5.14
C ASP A 223 2.69 13.84 4.23
N ASP A 224 2.45 12.77 3.46
CA ASP A 224 3.38 12.32 2.40
C ASP A 224 2.63 11.54 1.30
N ASP A 225 3.33 10.82 0.41
CA ASP A 225 2.73 10.13 -0.74
C ASP A 225 1.51 9.27 -0.29
N CYS A 226 0.38 9.39 -0.97
CA CYS A 226 -0.80 8.57 -0.67
C CYS A 226 -0.54 7.10 -1.04
N VAL A 227 -0.05 6.90 -2.26
CA VAL A 227 0.55 5.65 -2.72
C VAL A 227 1.84 6.01 -3.44
N ALA A 228 2.94 5.40 -3.03
CA ALA A 228 4.21 5.49 -3.71
C ALA A 228 4.56 4.14 -4.37
N PHE A 229 4.65 4.13 -5.70
CA PHE A 229 5.11 2.99 -6.48
C PHE A 229 6.64 3.00 -6.52
N LYS A 230 7.26 2.25 -5.61
CA LYS A 230 8.70 2.18 -5.39
C LYS A 230 9.34 1.12 -6.31
N PRO A 231 10.69 1.07 -6.41
CA PRO A 231 11.37 0.13 -7.30
C PRO A 231 10.96 -1.35 -7.12
N GLY A 232 10.71 -2.01 -8.24
CA GLY A 232 10.43 -3.43 -8.35
C GLY A 232 8.96 -3.83 -8.29
N CYS A 233 8.01 -2.89 -8.14
CA CYS A 233 6.59 -3.24 -8.18
C CYS A 233 6.11 -3.55 -9.62
N ASP A 234 5.30 -4.60 -9.72
CA ASP A 234 4.76 -5.13 -10.98
C ASP A 234 3.30 -5.56 -10.78
N GLY A 235 2.34 -4.90 -11.43
CA GLY A 235 0.93 -5.26 -11.27
C GLY A 235 0.36 -4.70 -9.97
N VAL A 236 0.12 -3.39 -9.93
CA VAL A 236 -0.55 -2.72 -8.82
C VAL A 236 -1.86 -2.13 -9.32
N THR A 237 -2.96 -2.48 -8.67
CA THR A 237 -4.29 -1.93 -8.95
C THR A 237 -4.77 -1.12 -7.76
N VAL A 238 -5.14 0.14 -7.99
CA VAL A 238 -5.71 1.04 -6.99
C VAL A 238 -7.10 1.47 -7.46
N THR A 239 -8.13 1.26 -6.64
CA THR A 239 -9.53 1.62 -7.00
C THR A 239 -10.22 2.33 -5.85
N ASP A 240 -10.99 3.38 -6.13
CA ASP A 240 -11.82 4.07 -5.13
C ASP A 240 -10.99 4.50 -3.88
N ILE A 241 -10.00 5.37 -4.10
CA ILE A 241 -9.14 5.90 -3.05
C ILE A 241 -9.39 7.40 -2.83
N THR A 242 -9.48 7.82 -1.58
CA THR A 242 -9.50 9.23 -1.19
C THR A 242 -8.21 9.56 -0.44
N CYS A 243 -7.55 10.63 -0.84
CA CYS A 243 -6.28 11.07 -0.26
C CYS A 243 -6.39 12.53 0.13
N THR A 244 -6.15 12.87 1.41
CA THR A 244 -6.20 14.22 1.96
C THR A 244 -4.83 14.60 2.51
N GLY A 245 -4.35 15.81 2.18
CA GLY A 245 -3.06 16.33 2.69
C GLY A 245 -1.81 15.69 2.06
N SER A 246 -2.00 14.67 1.22
CA SER A 246 -0.91 13.81 0.72
C SER A 246 0.06 14.48 -0.25
N HIS A 247 1.11 13.74 -0.62
CA HIS A 247 1.96 14.04 -1.77
C HIS A 247 1.53 13.29 -3.04
N GLY A 248 0.33 12.75 -3.07
CA GLY A 248 -0.29 12.21 -4.28
C GLY A 248 -0.04 10.73 -4.55
N LEU A 249 -0.53 10.29 -5.70
CA LEU A 249 -0.30 8.96 -6.26
C LEU A 249 0.98 9.02 -7.10
N SER A 250 2.11 8.63 -6.52
CA SER A 250 3.44 8.93 -7.03
C SER A 250 4.18 7.68 -7.49
N VAL A 251 4.64 7.65 -8.74
CA VAL A 251 5.72 6.73 -9.13
C VAL A 251 7.04 7.29 -8.61
N GLY A 252 7.82 6.45 -7.94
CA GLY A 252 9.16 6.77 -7.46
C GLY A 252 9.25 7.26 -6.02
N SER A 253 10.35 7.94 -5.64
CA SER A 253 11.47 8.27 -6.53
C SER A 253 12.21 7.04 -7.06
N LEU A 254 12.60 7.07 -8.33
CA LEU A 254 13.38 6.01 -9.00
C LEU A 254 14.77 6.53 -9.37
N GLY A 255 15.77 5.66 -9.36
CA GLY A 255 17.11 5.96 -9.90
C GLY A 255 18.10 6.53 -8.89
N LYS A 256 17.80 6.54 -7.58
CA LYS A 256 18.67 7.20 -6.58
C LYS A 256 20.11 6.65 -6.57
N GLY A 257 20.24 5.33 -6.65
CA GLY A 257 21.52 4.61 -6.51
C GLY A 257 21.61 3.31 -7.32
N SER A 258 20.60 3.02 -8.13
CA SER A 258 20.45 1.79 -8.91
C SER A 258 19.53 2.03 -10.09
N SER A 259 19.61 1.18 -11.10
CA SER A 259 18.57 1.14 -12.12
C SER A 259 17.30 0.57 -11.51
N ASP A 260 16.21 1.31 -11.61
CA ASP A 260 14.95 1.01 -10.95
C ASP A 260 13.83 0.86 -11.98
N THR A 261 12.90 -0.07 -11.73
CA THR A 261 11.78 -0.33 -12.63
C THR A 261 10.47 -0.38 -11.87
N VAL A 262 9.44 0.23 -12.43
CA VAL A 262 8.04 0.12 -12.03
C VAL A 262 7.23 -0.22 -13.27
N LYS A 263 6.29 -1.15 -13.18
CA LYS A 263 5.45 -1.48 -14.34
C LYS A 263 4.06 -2.01 -13.98
N ASN A 264 3.16 -1.92 -14.95
CA ASN A 264 1.80 -2.46 -14.86
C ASN A 264 1.02 -1.88 -13.66
N ILE A 265 0.88 -0.56 -13.65
CA ILE A 265 0.16 0.16 -12.60
C ILE A 265 -1.17 0.64 -13.20
N TYR A 266 -2.26 0.37 -12.50
CA TYR A 266 -3.58 0.85 -12.88
C TYR A 266 -4.25 1.49 -11.67
N VAL A 267 -4.60 2.77 -11.80
CA VAL A 267 -5.34 3.50 -10.77
C VAL A 267 -6.64 4.01 -11.38
N SER A 268 -7.78 3.72 -10.76
CA SER A 268 -9.05 4.33 -11.14
C SER A 268 -9.90 4.83 -9.98
N GLY A 269 -10.60 5.96 -10.16
CA GLY A 269 -11.51 6.46 -9.13
C GLY A 269 -10.76 7.02 -7.93
N ALA A 270 -9.86 7.97 -8.16
CA ALA A 270 -9.12 8.64 -7.08
C ALA A 270 -9.69 10.03 -6.80
N THR A 271 -9.88 10.37 -5.53
CA THR A 271 -10.19 11.74 -5.10
C THR A 271 -9.01 12.28 -4.31
N MET A 272 -8.37 13.31 -4.85
CA MET A 272 -7.15 13.90 -4.30
C MET A 272 -7.48 15.28 -3.73
N ILE A 273 -7.34 15.44 -2.43
CA ILE A 273 -7.80 16.60 -1.67
C ILE A 273 -6.59 17.27 -1.02
N ASN A 274 -6.44 18.59 -1.22
CA ASN A 274 -5.42 19.43 -0.58
C ASN A 274 -4.00 18.82 -0.57
N SER A 275 -3.66 18.13 -1.65
CA SER A 275 -2.39 17.40 -1.79
C SER A 275 -1.38 18.24 -2.57
N THR A 276 -0.07 18.02 -2.38
CA THR A 276 0.94 18.77 -3.16
C THR A 276 0.87 18.47 -4.66
N LYS A 277 0.46 17.25 -5.01
CA LYS A 277 0.06 16.85 -6.35
C LYS A 277 -0.99 15.75 -6.27
N ALA A 278 -1.87 15.66 -7.27
CA ALA A 278 -2.75 14.51 -7.39
C ALA A 278 -1.99 13.30 -7.96
N LEU A 279 -1.33 13.46 -9.12
CA LEU A 279 -0.60 12.41 -9.82
C LEU A 279 0.85 12.82 -10.02
N GLY A 280 1.80 11.88 -9.97
CA GLY A 280 3.13 12.20 -10.44
C GLY A 280 4.14 11.07 -10.62
N ILE A 281 5.26 11.44 -11.24
CA ILE A 281 6.42 10.58 -11.48
C ILE A 281 7.67 11.35 -11.03
N LYS A 282 8.50 10.72 -10.18
CA LYS A 282 9.74 11.28 -9.64
C LYS A 282 10.92 10.40 -10.06
N THR A 283 11.85 10.91 -10.86
CA THR A 283 13.06 10.20 -11.27
C THR A 283 14.29 11.07 -11.03
N TYR A 284 15.35 10.47 -10.50
CA TYR A 284 16.65 11.13 -10.41
C TYR A 284 17.21 11.40 -11.83
N PRO A 285 18.01 12.47 -12.00
CA PRO A 285 18.75 12.73 -13.24
C PRO A 285 19.83 11.65 -13.50
N SER A 286 20.55 11.78 -14.62
CA SER A 286 21.77 10.97 -14.83
C SER A 286 22.94 11.49 -13.97
N GLY A 287 24.13 10.90 -14.09
CA GLY A 287 25.31 11.35 -13.36
C GLY A 287 25.47 10.77 -11.96
N GLY A 288 26.64 11.01 -11.35
CA GLY A 288 26.95 10.55 -9.99
C GLY A 288 26.75 9.05 -9.77
N SER A 289 26.04 8.69 -8.69
CA SER A 289 25.63 7.30 -8.42
C SER A 289 24.22 6.98 -8.92
N HIS A 290 23.57 7.87 -9.66
CA HIS A 290 22.20 7.67 -10.11
C HIS A 290 22.12 6.60 -11.19
N GLY A 291 21.02 5.85 -11.16
CA GLY A 291 20.73 4.79 -12.12
C GLY A 291 19.56 5.12 -13.02
N LEU A 292 19.38 4.31 -14.06
CA LEU A 292 18.31 4.49 -15.02
C LEU A 292 16.95 4.19 -14.39
N SER A 293 16.01 5.14 -14.52
CA SER A 293 14.62 4.93 -14.13
C SER A 293 13.80 4.39 -15.30
N THR A 294 13.02 3.33 -15.09
CA THR A 294 12.05 2.82 -16.07
C THR A 294 10.66 2.74 -15.44
N ALA A 295 9.69 3.40 -16.05
CA ALA A 295 8.28 3.26 -15.71
C ALA A 295 7.52 2.87 -16.97
N SER A 296 6.79 1.75 -16.94
CA SER A 296 6.05 1.28 -18.11
C SER A 296 4.64 0.79 -17.82
N ASN A 297 3.71 1.07 -18.72
CA ASN A 297 2.30 0.68 -18.59
C ASN A 297 1.70 1.16 -17.26
N VAL A 298 1.60 2.49 -17.12
CA VAL A 298 1.05 3.16 -15.93
C VAL A 298 -0.17 3.96 -16.37
N THR A 299 -1.34 3.65 -15.80
CA THR A 299 -2.59 4.34 -16.11
C THR A 299 -3.18 4.94 -14.85
N TRP A 300 -3.55 6.22 -14.92
CA TRP A 300 -4.45 6.89 -13.98
C TRP A 300 -5.72 7.30 -14.72
N SER A 301 -6.88 6.85 -14.25
CA SER A 301 -8.18 7.06 -14.89
C SER A 301 -9.23 7.54 -13.86
N GLY A 302 -10.08 8.50 -14.21
CA GLY A 302 -11.16 8.95 -13.33
C GLY A 302 -10.62 9.55 -12.02
N VAL A 303 -9.87 10.65 -12.12
CA VAL A 303 -9.23 11.33 -10.99
C VAL A 303 -9.88 12.70 -10.75
N VAL A 304 -10.31 12.95 -9.52
CA VAL A 304 -10.86 14.23 -9.07
C VAL A 304 -9.78 14.96 -8.27
N VAL A 305 -9.45 16.17 -8.72
CA VAL A 305 -8.51 17.09 -8.07
C VAL A 305 -9.32 18.12 -7.28
N ASP A 306 -9.15 18.16 -5.95
CA ASP A 306 -9.81 19.14 -5.08
C ASP A 306 -8.78 19.88 -4.24
N GLY A 307 -8.35 21.04 -4.72
CA GLY A 307 -7.41 21.88 -4.00
C GLY A 307 -5.98 21.34 -3.97
N CYS A 308 -5.60 20.39 -4.83
CA CYS A 308 -4.19 20.01 -4.97
C CYS A 308 -3.36 21.12 -5.62
N ASP A 309 -2.08 21.25 -5.29
CA ASP A 309 -1.24 22.29 -5.92
C ASP A 309 -1.02 22.02 -7.41
N TYR A 310 -0.71 20.77 -7.77
CA TYR A 310 -0.71 20.28 -9.16
C TYR A 310 -1.69 19.12 -9.35
N ALA A 311 -2.29 19.03 -10.52
CA ALA A 311 -2.99 17.83 -10.95
C ALA A 311 -2.01 16.73 -11.37
N VAL A 312 -1.02 17.08 -12.19
CA VAL A 312 -0.01 16.14 -12.69
C VAL A 312 1.37 16.76 -12.58
N GLN A 313 2.32 16.02 -12.04
CA GLN A 313 3.72 16.43 -11.98
C GLN A 313 4.66 15.32 -12.47
N ILE A 314 5.53 15.62 -13.43
CA ILE A 314 6.68 14.78 -13.78
C ILE A 314 7.94 15.55 -13.37
N GLN A 315 8.76 14.95 -12.52
CA GLN A 315 10.04 15.49 -12.03
C GLN A 315 11.17 14.60 -12.52
N SER A 316 12.02 15.14 -13.40
CA SER A 316 13.20 14.46 -13.94
C SER A 316 14.53 14.94 -13.34
N CYS A 317 14.48 15.91 -12.42
CA CYS A 317 15.62 16.48 -11.70
C CYS A 317 15.50 16.23 -10.18
N TYR A 318 14.85 15.13 -9.80
CA TYR A 318 14.57 14.87 -8.39
C TYR A 318 15.85 14.67 -7.58
N GLY A 319 15.96 15.41 -6.46
CA GLY A 319 17.08 15.29 -5.53
C GLY A 319 18.31 16.11 -5.89
N GLU A 320 18.30 16.81 -7.03
CA GLU A 320 19.40 17.65 -7.51
C GLU A 320 18.91 19.06 -7.84
N ASN A 321 19.81 19.94 -8.29
CA ASN A 321 19.47 21.31 -8.69
C ASN A 321 19.50 21.47 -10.23
N SER A 322 19.02 22.62 -10.72
CA SER A 322 18.92 22.88 -12.16
C SER A 322 20.27 22.84 -12.88
N GLU A 323 21.32 23.38 -12.27
CA GLU A 323 22.68 23.38 -12.85
C GLU A 323 23.20 21.94 -13.04
N TYR A 324 23.00 21.08 -12.03
CA TYR A 324 23.35 19.67 -12.13
C TYR A 324 22.61 18.97 -13.26
N CYS A 325 21.30 19.23 -13.41
CA CYS A 325 20.46 18.57 -14.40
C CYS A 325 20.63 19.10 -15.83
N GLU A 326 21.16 20.32 -15.98
CA GLU A 326 21.63 20.83 -17.27
C GLU A 326 22.85 20.04 -17.77
N GLU A 327 23.79 19.73 -16.87
CA GLU A 327 24.98 18.92 -17.18
C GLU A 327 24.68 17.42 -17.25
N ASN A 328 23.75 16.95 -16.43
CA ASN A 328 23.39 15.54 -16.26
C ASN A 328 21.88 15.35 -16.51
N PRO A 329 21.44 15.42 -17.78
CA PRO A 329 20.02 15.37 -18.09
C PRO A 329 19.37 14.07 -17.60
N GLY A 330 18.13 14.17 -17.13
CA GLY A 330 17.33 12.99 -16.80
C GLY A 330 17.14 12.09 -18.02
N ASN A 331 17.38 10.80 -17.84
CA ASN A 331 17.36 9.80 -18.92
C ASN A 331 16.31 8.69 -18.70
N ALA A 332 15.29 8.96 -17.89
CA ALA A 332 14.23 8.00 -17.57
C ALA A 332 13.53 7.48 -18.83
N ASN A 333 13.18 6.19 -18.83
CA ASN A 333 12.34 5.57 -19.85
C ASN A 333 10.89 5.49 -19.34
N LEU A 334 10.07 6.45 -19.75
CA LEU A 334 8.63 6.46 -19.49
C LEU A 334 7.90 5.98 -20.74
N SER A 335 7.20 4.84 -20.65
CA SER A 335 6.55 4.20 -21.80
C SER A 335 5.13 3.73 -21.49
N GLY A 336 4.16 4.01 -22.36
CA GLY A 336 2.76 3.68 -22.12
C GLY A 336 2.22 4.29 -20.83
N ILE A 337 2.52 5.57 -20.59
CA ILE A 337 1.93 6.32 -19.48
C ILE A 337 0.63 6.96 -19.97
N VAL A 338 -0.49 6.62 -19.33
CA VAL A 338 -1.81 7.11 -19.69
C VAL A 338 -2.43 7.84 -18.50
N ILE A 339 -2.91 9.05 -18.74
CA ILE A 339 -3.64 9.86 -17.78
C ILE A 339 -4.96 10.24 -18.45
N GLU A 340 -6.08 9.79 -17.93
CA GLU A 340 -7.37 10.04 -18.54
C GLU A 340 -8.44 10.38 -17.51
N ASP A 341 -9.47 11.10 -17.96
CA ASP A 341 -10.62 11.51 -17.17
C ASP A 341 -10.22 12.19 -15.85
N VAL A 342 -9.34 13.19 -15.96
CA VAL A 342 -8.88 14.01 -14.82
C VAL A 342 -9.65 15.33 -14.79
N SER A 343 -10.28 15.63 -13.66
CA SER A 343 -11.16 16.78 -13.48
C SER A 343 -10.91 17.50 -12.15
N GLY A 344 -11.53 18.66 -11.95
CA GLY A 344 -11.53 19.38 -10.68
C GLY A 344 -10.76 20.71 -10.69
N VAL A 345 -10.31 21.16 -9.51
CA VAL A 345 -9.77 22.50 -9.30
C VAL A 345 -8.48 22.45 -8.48
N THR A 346 -7.42 23.12 -8.94
CA THR A 346 -6.15 23.23 -8.17
C THR A 346 -6.20 24.30 -7.08
N SER A 347 -5.26 24.24 -6.13
CA SER A 347 -5.18 25.12 -4.94
C SER A 347 -4.99 26.61 -5.28
N GLY A 348 -4.44 26.91 -6.46
CA GLY A 348 -4.03 28.25 -6.87
C GLY A 348 -2.63 28.66 -6.39
N LYS A 349 -1.91 27.81 -5.64
CA LYS A 349 -0.53 28.07 -5.21
C LYS A 349 0.42 28.39 -6.38
N TYR A 350 0.23 27.71 -7.51
CA TYR A 350 0.97 27.95 -8.76
C TYR A 350 0.19 28.79 -9.78
N GLY A 351 -0.76 29.60 -9.30
CA GLY A 351 -1.57 30.50 -10.12
C GLY A 351 -2.39 29.74 -11.17
N ALA A 352 -2.15 30.05 -12.45
CA ALA A 352 -2.83 29.41 -13.57
C ALA A 352 -2.25 28.03 -13.95
N VAL A 353 -1.10 27.65 -13.39
CA VAL A 353 -0.46 26.38 -13.73
C VAL A 353 -1.18 25.24 -13.01
N THR A 354 -1.74 24.30 -13.77
CA THR A 354 -2.45 23.13 -13.22
C THR A 354 -1.58 21.89 -13.22
N SER A 355 -0.59 21.79 -14.11
CA SER A 355 0.32 20.64 -14.21
C SER A 355 1.71 21.09 -14.64
N ASN A 356 2.74 20.36 -14.20
CA ASN A 356 4.14 20.59 -14.55
C ASN A 356 4.80 19.28 -15.00
N LEU A 357 5.00 19.13 -16.30
CA LEU A 357 5.46 17.91 -16.95
C LEU A 357 6.92 18.11 -17.43
N ASN A 358 7.86 17.99 -16.49
CA ASN A 358 9.29 18.10 -16.78
C ASN A 358 9.89 16.73 -17.12
N CYS A 359 9.66 16.24 -18.35
CA CYS A 359 10.32 15.02 -18.84
C CYS A 359 11.83 15.28 -19.07
N GLY A 360 12.65 14.27 -18.82
CA GLY A 360 14.10 14.37 -19.00
C GLY A 360 14.49 14.41 -20.48
N SER A 361 15.45 15.26 -20.85
CA SER A 361 15.88 15.45 -22.25
C SER A 361 16.70 14.28 -22.80
N GLY A 362 17.28 13.43 -21.94
CA GLY A 362 18.03 12.24 -22.33
C GLY A 362 17.21 10.95 -22.31
N GLY A 363 15.90 11.04 -22.07
CA GLY A 363 15.01 9.90 -21.83
C GLY A 363 13.94 9.70 -22.89
N THR A 364 13.00 8.79 -22.59
CA THR A 364 11.76 8.61 -23.36
C THR A 364 10.59 9.13 -22.53
N CYS A 365 9.68 9.85 -23.17
CA CYS A 365 8.48 10.41 -22.55
C CYS A 365 7.26 10.05 -23.41
N ASP A 366 6.82 8.80 -23.37
CA ASP A 366 5.56 8.36 -24.00
C ASP A 366 4.43 8.46 -22.96
N VAL A 367 3.91 9.68 -22.86
CA VAL A 367 2.82 10.09 -21.96
C VAL A 367 1.64 10.60 -22.79
N LYS A 368 0.45 10.10 -22.52
CA LYS A 368 -0.80 10.50 -23.17
C LYS A 368 -1.80 10.99 -22.14
N ILE A 369 -2.40 12.15 -22.41
CA ILE A 369 -3.38 12.80 -21.54
C ILE A 369 -4.70 12.95 -22.32
N GLY A 370 -5.72 12.22 -21.89
CA GLY A 370 -7.09 12.29 -22.42
C GLY A 370 -8.05 12.95 -21.43
N SER A 371 -9.12 13.58 -21.95
CA SER A 371 -10.23 14.10 -21.13
C SER A 371 -9.81 14.93 -19.90
N TYR A 372 -8.82 15.82 -20.07
CA TYR A 372 -8.31 16.66 -18.99
C TYR A 372 -9.13 17.95 -18.86
N THR A 373 -9.81 18.13 -17.73
CA THR A 373 -10.73 19.25 -17.48
C THR A 373 -10.40 20.03 -16.20
N VAL A 374 -9.22 19.81 -15.62
CA VAL A 374 -8.77 20.52 -14.41
C VAL A 374 -8.59 22.02 -14.70
N LYS A 375 -9.03 22.85 -13.75
CA LYS A 375 -8.91 24.31 -13.82
C LYS A 375 -8.20 24.87 -12.59
N PRO A 376 -7.52 26.02 -12.70
CA PRO A 376 -7.13 26.81 -11.53
C PRO A 376 -8.37 27.46 -10.90
N LYS A 377 -8.21 28.05 -9.70
CA LYS A 377 -9.28 28.82 -9.03
C LYS A 377 -9.87 29.94 -9.89
N SER A 378 -9.08 30.51 -10.80
CA SER A 378 -9.54 31.56 -11.71
C SER A 378 -8.77 31.54 -13.03
N GLY A 379 -9.44 31.88 -14.13
CA GLY A 379 -8.87 31.92 -15.46
C GLY A 379 -8.72 30.56 -16.13
N SER A 380 -7.93 30.52 -17.20
CA SER A 380 -7.65 29.30 -17.97
C SER A 380 -6.42 28.59 -17.42
N GLY A 381 -6.48 27.26 -17.34
CA GLY A 381 -5.35 26.43 -16.89
C GLY A 381 -4.19 26.41 -17.90
N LYS A 382 -2.98 26.30 -17.37
CA LYS A 382 -1.73 26.11 -18.13
C LYS A 382 -1.06 24.80 -17.70
N VAL A 383 -0.61 24.03 -18.69
CA VAL A 383 0.25 22.86 -18.46
C VAL A 383 1.66 23.23 -18.88
N LEU A 384 2.59 23.25 -17.93
CA LEU A 384 4.00 23.45 -18.24
C LEU A 384 4.59 22.16 -18.77
N CYS A 385 5.37 22.23 -19.85
CA CYS A 385 5.97 21.07 -20.50
C CYS A 385 7.45 21.30 -20.82
N ALA A 386 8.25 20.23 -20.69
CA ALA A 386 9.58 20.09 -21.26
C ALA A 386 9.77 18.64 -21.73
N ASN A 387 10.32 18.46 -22.93
CA ASN A 387 10.61 17.15 -23.53
C ASN A 387 9.40 16.18 -23.56
N THR A 388 8.19 16.72 -23.71
CA THR A 388 6.94 15.95 -23.84
C THR A 388 6.69 15.53 -25.28
N PRO A 389 5.90 14.47 -25.52
CA PRO A 389 5.61 14.00 -26.87
C PRO A 389 4.68 14.96 -27.62
N SER A 390 4.72 14.92 -28.95
CA SER A 390 3.85 15.77 -29.80
C SER A 390 2.37 15.40 -29.69
N ASP A 391 2.06 14.16 -29.36
CA ASP A 391 0.70 13.62 -29.19
C ASP A 391 0.26 13.55 -27.72
N LEU A 392 0.82 14.42 -26.86
CA LEU A 392 0.52 14.47 -25.41
C LEU A 392 -0.99 14.58 -25.09
N GLY A 393 -1.79 15.24 -25.94
CA GLY A 393 -3.24 15.37 -25.75
C GLY A 393 -3.72 16.61 -24.99
N VAL A 394 -2.81 17.47 -24.52
CA VAL A 394 -3.11 18.79 -23.95
C VAL A 394 -2.20 19.87 -24.53
N THR A 395 -2.63 21.13 -24.50
CA THR A 395 -1.80 22.27 -24.96
C THR A 395 -0.68 22.57 -23.96
N CYS A 396 0.56 22.50 -24.42
CA CYS A 396 1.74 22.80 -23.64
C CYS A 396 2.10 24.30 -23.61
N THR A 397 2.61 24.73 -22.46
CA THR A 397 3.32 26.00 -22.27
C THR A 397 4.76 25.68 -21.86
N ALA A 398 5.75 26.38 -22.40
CA ALA A 398 7.14 26.18 -22.00
C ALA A 398 7.37 26.61 -20.54
N GLY A 399 8.43 26.07 -19.92
CA GLY A 399 8.87 26.45 -18.58
C GLY A 399 8.62 25.39 -17.51
N ALA A 400 8.45 24.12 -17.88
CA ALA A 400 8.48 23.04 -16.90
C ALA A 400 9.87 22.96 -16.23
N SER A 401 9.85 22.62 -14.96
CA SER A 401 11.04 22.38 -14.12
C SER A 401 10.67 21.35 -13.06
N GLY A 402 11.64 20.69 -12.43
CA GLY A 402 11.34 19.66 -11.45
C GLY A 402 12.55 19.18 -10.72
#